data_AF-Q3HTK4-F1
#
_entry.id   AF-Q3HTK4-F1
#
_cell.length_a   1.000
_cell.length_b   1.000
_cell.length_c   1.000
_cell.angle_alpha   90.00
_cell.angle_beta   90.00
_cell.angle_gamma   90.00
#
_symmetry.space_group_name_H-M   'P 1'
#
loop_
_entity.id
_entity.type
_entity.pdbx_description
1 polymer ?
#
loop_
_entity_poly.entity_id
_entity_poly.type
_entity_poly.pdbx_seq_one_letter_code
_entity_poly.pdbx_strand_id
1 'polypeptide(L)'
;MASKFLLLALLGALAALSVNAGRVDATGRTLLQAKPPRFPYCRCDDRLRVSPWRLKWDGYLQGVANNDWICFKVFTNFTDTRCTGPVDLQPACCKPNLSKLEFDVAPECKGTSNRALINKDVTDLKTIAVEVLDNGRAILRISKGLDYSAATLPAGGLSVCVNRLAGQCTISELFMSPTSVQYALFNSKNCCPTGVTGPGGPTFPTPVSAPPPPFRDRPVASPSPPPPPPPPPPPPPPPPPSPPPPPPPPPPPPPPPPPPSPPPPSPNPPPPKGPSPTPNNFPYCNCATYGRNSFPWRVSVLNKTTTATSERVCLKLYVDPAVAAVCNNKFGCCKQGLQKIELEATSTVPGQCKGSITPFTLTGTTDIKSSFLWDSTRPVLKFTKLDLSYDLGVAGAALCFSLKGPGCTRLNQLCVSGKQCPTAVFNGQTPYNTCCPSFYLDA
;
A
#
# COMPACT_ATOMS: atom_id res chain seq x y z
N MET A 1 16.50 -53.01 -54.36
CA MET A 1 16.55 -51.54 -54.24
C MET A 1 15.54 -51.04 -53.19
N ALA A 2 15.65 -51.49 -51.93
CA ALA A 2 14.74 -51.07 -50.85
C ALA A 2 15.46 -50.75 -49.52
N SER A 3 16.80 -50.78 -49.51
CA SER A 3 17.61 -50.61 -48.29
C SER A 3 18.36 -49.27 -48.23
N LYS A 4 18.46 -48.53 -49.36
CA LYS A 4 19.13 -47.22 -49.39
C LYS A 4 18.21 -46.03 -49.09
N PHE A 5 16.89 -46.19 -49.18
CA PHE A 5 15.93 -45.11 -48.86
C PHE A 5 15.66 -44.96 -47.36
N LEU A 6 15.81 -46.03 -46.56
CA LEU A 6 15.61 -45.95 -45.11
C LEU A 6 16.79 -45.25 -44.41
N LEU A 7 18.00 -45.31 -45.00
CA LEU A 7 19.19 -44.68 -44.43
C LEU A 7 19.22 -43.16 -44.64
N LEU A 8 18.65 -42.64 -45.74
CA LEU A 8 18.50 -41.19 -45.94
C LEU A 8 17.38 -40.58 -45.09
N ALA A 9 16.32 -41.32 -44.77
CA ALA A 9 15.28 -40.84 -43.87
C ALA A 9 15.77 -40.74 -42.41
N LEU A 10 16.68 -41.63 -41.97
CA LEU A 10 17.28 -41.55 -40.63
C LEU A 10 18.37 -40.48 -40.49
N LEU A 11 19.07 -40.12 -41.58
CA LEU A 11 20.03 -39.01 -41.58
C LEU A 11 19.35 -37.63 -41.67
N GLY A 12 18.14 -37.55 -42.24
CA GLY A 12 17.32 -36.32 -42.23
C GLY A 12 16.69 -36.00 -40.85
N ALA A 13 16.42 -37.02 -40.03
CA ALA A 13 15.84 -36.84 -38.69
C ALA A 13 16.87 -36.46 -37.61
N LEU A 14 18.18 -36.63 -37.85
CA LEU A 14 19.24 -36.21 -36.94
C LEU A 14 19.78 -34.80 -37.21
N ALA A 15 19.39 -34.15 -38.32
CA ALA A 15 19.76 -32.77 -38.62
C ALA A 15 18.75 -31.71 -38.15
N ALA A 16 17.62 -32.13 -37.53
CA ALA A 16 16.57 -31.22 -37.04
C ALA A 16 16.49 -31.12 -35.51
N LEU A 17 17.52 -31.57 -34.77
CA LEU A 17 17.54 -31.53 -33.29
C LEU A 17 18.75 -30.78 -32.69
N SER A 18 19.43 -29.93 -33.45
CA SER A 18 20.59 -29.16 -32.96
C SER A 18 20.57 -27.69 -33.36
N VAL A 19 19.47 -26.99 -33.09
CA VAL A 19 19.50 -25.51 -32.96
C VAL A 19 18.68 -25.07 -31.74
N ASN A 20 19.10 -25.51 -30.56
CA ASN A 20 18.84 -24.79 -29.32
C ASN A 20 20.06 -24.94 -28.39
N ALA A 21 21.25 -24.66 -28.94
CA ALA A 21 22.36 -24.22 -28.13
C ALA A 21 22.04 -22.78 -27.70
N GLY A 22 21.36 -22.66 -26.56
CA GLY A 22 21.31 -21.38 -25.85
C GLY A 22 22.73 -20.86 -25.74
N ARG A 23 22.94 -19.60 -26.14
CA ARG A 23 24.17 -18.88 -25.84
C ARG A 23 24.40 -18.99 -24.33
N VAL A 24 25.37 -19.80 -23.96
CA VAL A 24 25.95 -19.81 -22.62
C VAL A 24 26.73 -18.51 -22.53
N ASP A 25 26.08 -17.48 -22.03
CA ASP A 25 26.74 -16.23 -21.70
C ASP A 25 27.69 -16.54 -20.54
N ALA A 26 28.99 -16.42 -20.80
CA ALA A 26 30.08 -16.79 -19.90
C ALA A 26 30.27 -15.78 -18.75
N THR A 27 29.18 -15.28 -18.19
CA THR A 27 29.16 -14.59 -16.90
C THR A 27 28.48 -15.51 -15.89
N GLY A 28 29.28 -16.29 -15.17
CA GLY A 28 28.84 -17.25 -14.15
C GLY A 28 28.09 -16.61 -12.98
N ARG A 29 26.84 -16.20 -13.21
CA ARG A 29 25.84 -15.97 -12.18
C ARG A 29 24.78 -17.05 -12.32
N THR A 30 25.00 -18.08 -11.53
CA THR A 30 24.08 -19.13 -11.10
C THR A 30 22.61 -18.73 -11.30
N LEU A 31 21.87 -19.52 -12.11
CA LEU A 31 20.41 -19.64 -12.04
C LEU A 31 20.05 -20.23 -10.67
N LEU A 32 20.27 -19.47 -9.60
CA LEU A 32 19.64 -19.72 -8.32
C LEU A 32 18.15 -19.68 -8.60
N GLN A 33 17.46 -20.81 -8.43
CA GLN A 33 16.00 -20.87 -8.30
C GLN A 33 15.56 -19.62 -7.53
N ALA A 34 14.88 -18.71 -8.22
CA ALA A 34 14.42 -17.47 -7.63
C ALA A 34 13.51 -17.86 -6.47
N LYS A 35 14.05 -17.80 -5.25
CA LYS A 35 13.33 -18.12 -4.03
C LYS A 35 12.03 -17.33 -4.06
N PRO A 36 10.87 -17.97 -3.90
CA PRO A 36 9.60 -17.29 -4.00
C PRO A 36 9.61 -16.07 -3.09
N PRO A 37 9.10 -14.91 -3.55
CA PRO A 37 9.15 -13.66 -2.79
C PRO A 37 8.53 -13.91 -1.42
N ARG A 38 9.30 -13.64 -0.37
CA ARG A 38 8.80 -13.71 1.01
C ARG A 38 7.90 -12.51 1.26
N PHE A 39 6.84 -12.69 2.02
CA PHE A 39 6.06 -11.57 2.53
C PHE A 39 6.97 -10.69 3.42
N PRO A 40 6.96 -9.36 3.25
CA PRO A 40 6.03 -8.57 2.45
C PRO A 40 6.41 -8.57 0.96
N TYR A 41 5.42 -8.52 0.06
CA TYR A 41 5.63 -8.59 -1.40
C TYR A 41 6.18 -7.29 -2.02
N CYS A 42 7.11 -6.64 -1.32
CA CYS A 42 7.81 -5.43 -1.74
C CYS A 42 9.24 -5.42 -1.19
N ARG A 43 10.13 -4.62 -1.81
CA ARG A 43 11.52 -4.48 -1.33
C ARG A 43 11.59 -3.43 -0.23
N CYS A 44 11.80 -3.87 1.00
CA CYS A 44 11.99 -3.02 2.17
C CYS A 44 12.76 -3.80 3.24
N ASP A 45 13.30 -3.09 4.24
CA ASP A 45 13.96 -3.72 5.38
C ASP A 45 12.89 -4.34 6.29
N ASP A 46 12.75 -5.66 6.19
CA ASP A 46 11.72 -6.48 6.83
C ASP A 46 12.13 -6.98 8.23
N ARG A 47 13.35 -6.67 8.67
CA ARG A 47 13.91 -7.16 9.92
C ARG A 47 13.19 -6.52 11.11
N LEU A 48 12.60 -7.34 11.97
CA LEU A 48 11.83 -6.86 13.13
C LEU A 48 12.61 -5.89 14.05
N ARG A 49 13.93 -6.07 14.17
CA ARG A 49 14.79 -5.24 15.04
C ARG A 49 15.12 -3.85 14.47
N VAL A 50 14.85 -3.56 13.19
CA VAL A 50 15.21 -2.26 12.60
C VAL A 50 14.19 -1.16 12.87
N SER A 51 13.04 -1.50 13.45
CA SER A 51 11.95 -0.57 13.73
C SER A 51 11.34 -0.87 15.10
N PRO A 52 10.79 0.12 15.82
CA PRO A 52 10.13 -0.11 17.10
C PRO A 52 8.69 -0.60 16.97
N TRP A 53 8.08 -0.48 15.79
CA TRP A 53 6.69 -0.85 15.56
C TRP A 53 6.46 -2.36 15.70
N ARG A 54 5.42 -2.73 16.46
CA ARG A 54 5.01 -4.11 16.74
C ARG A 54 3.51 -4.24 16.61
N LEU A 55 3.07 -5.46 16.27
CA LEU A 55 1.66 -5.84 16.29
C LEU A 55 1.47 -7.01 17.25
N LYS A 56 0.42 -6.95 18.06
CA LYS A 56 -0.07 -8.09 18.82
C LYS A 56 -1.57 -8.31 18.60
N TRP A 57 -2.02 -9.53 18.80
CA TRP A 57 -3.42 -9.88 18.89
C TRP A 57 -4.15 -9.09 19.99
N ASP A 58 -5.37 -8.61 19.73
CA ASP A 58 -6.20 -7.85 20.69
C ASP A 58 -7.64 -8.40 20.84
N GLY A 59 -7.93 -9.57 20.27
CA GLY A 59 -9.21 -10.26 20.45
C GLY A 59 -10.21 -10.04 19.31
N TYR A 60 -11.49 -10.29 19.61
CA TYR A 60 -12.61 -10.18 18.68
C TYR A 60 -13.64 -9.16 19.17
N LEU A 61 -14.35 -8.54 18.22
CA LEU A 61 -15.59 -7.82 18.50
C LEU A 61 -16.71 -8.49 17.70
N GLN A 62 -17.79 -8.87 18.35
CA GLN A 62 -18.92 -9.55 17.71
C GLN A 62 -20.08 -8.58 17.53
N GLY A 63 -20.77 -8.67 16.39
CA GLY A 63 -21.99 -7.91 16.11
C GLY A 63 -21.83 -6.38 16.05
N VAL A 64 -20.60 -5.86 16.08
CA VAL A 64 -20.35 -4.42 16.03
C VAL A 64 -20.58 -3.92 14.60
N ALA A 65 -21.45 -2.91 14.43
CA ALA A 65 -21.84 -2.41 13.11
C ALA A 65 -22.25 -3.55 12.13
N ASN A 66 -22.99 -4.54 12.64
CA ASN A 66 -23.47 -5.71 11.89
C ASN A 66 -22.35 -6.60 11.30
N ASN A 67 -21.15 -6.55 11.89
CA ASN A 67 -20.01 -7.34 11.46
C ASN A 67 -19.29 -7.98 12.66
N ASP A 68 -18.59 -9.07 12.40
CA ASP A 68 -17.57 -9.59 13.30
C ASP A 68 -16.22 -8.97 12.94
N TRP A 69 -15.41 -8.69 13.96
CA TRP A 69 -14.14 -7.99 13.80
C TRP A 69 -13.01 -8.75 14.48
N ILE A 70 -11.87 -8.72 13.82
CA ILE A 70 -10.62 -9.26 14.31
C ILE A 70 -9.74 -8.07 14.67
N CYS A 71 -9.37 -7.96 15.95
CA CYS A 71 -8.64 -6.81 16.45
C CYS A 71 -7.17 -7.14 16.73
N PHE A 72 -6.33 -6.19 16.36
CA PHE A 72 -4.92 -6.16 16.64
C PHE A 72 -4.58 -4.87 17.38
N LYS A 73 -3.47 -4.87 18.09
CA LYS A 73 -2.95 -3.72 18.82
C LYS A 73 -1.57 -3.41 18.31
N VAL A 74 -1.44 -2.26 17.66
CA VAL A 74 -0.18 -1.69 17.22
C VAL A 74 0.45 -0.94 18.39
N PHE A 75 1.72 -1.20 18.67
CA PHE A 75 2.45 -0.54 19.74
C PHE A 75 3.93 -0.39 19.36
N THR A 76 4.70 0.34 20.16
CA THR A 76 6.14 0.45 20.00
C THR A 76 6.88 -0.28 21.11
N ASN A 77 7.93 -1.01 20.77
CA ASN A 77 8.88 -1.58 21.72
C ASN A 77 10.29 -1.21 21.26
N PHE A 78 11.00 -0.40 22.06
CA PHE A 78 12.35 0.08 21.75
C PHE A 78 13.46 -0.84 22.31
N THR A 79 13.16 -1.68 23.31
CA THR A 79 14.15 -2.48 24.04
C THR A 79 14.89 -3.49 23.15
N ASP A 80 14.19 -4.10 22.19
CA ASP A 80 14.75 -5.09 21.27
C ASP A 80 14.99 -4.55 19.86
N THR A 81 15.39 -3.29 19.77
CA THR A 81 15.58 -2.61 18.49
C THR A 81 16.96 -2.00 18.35
N ARG A 82 17.32 -1.71 17.10
CA ARG A 82 18.45 -0.84 16.76
C ARG A 82 18.10 0.65 16.86
N CYS A 83 16.93 0.98 17.40
CA CYS A 83 16.44 2.35 17.59
C CYS A 83 16.80 2.89 18.97
N THR A 84 17.91 2.41 19.52
CA THR A 84 18.49 2.86 20.78
C THR A 84 19.76 3.67 20.48
N GLY A 85 20.08 4.63 21.35
CA GLY A 85 21.26 5.49 21.18
C GLY A 85 21.00 6.79 20.40
N PRO A 86 22.07 7.54 20.07
CA PRO A 86 21.99 8.85 19.43
C PRO A 86 21.19 8.84 18.11
N VAL A 87 20.33 9.84 17.94
CA VAL A 87 19.35 9.94 16.86
C VAL A 87 19.99 9.92 15.46
N ASP A 88 21.20 10.45 15.32
CA ASP A 88 22.01 10.48 14.11
C ASP A 88 22.55 9.11 13.68
N LEU A 89 22.73 8.18 14.62
CA LEU A 89 23.21 6.81 14.37
C LEU A 89 22.08 5.79 14.19
N GLN A 90 20.84 6.17 14.48
CA GLN A 90 19.70 5.27 14.36
C GLN A 90 19.36 4.96 12.90
N PRO A 91 18.97 3.70 12.58
CA PRO A 91 18.45 3.35 11.27
C PRO A 91 17.30 4.25 10.81
N ALA A 92 17.19 4.46 9.50
CA ALA A 92 16.09 5.22 8.90
C ALA A 92 14.68 4.69 9.29
N CYS A 93 14.60 3.42 9.70
CA CYS A 93 13.36 2.77 10.12
C CYS A 93 12.91 3.08 11.56
N CYS A 94 13.66 3.90 12.30
CA CYS A 94 13.35 4.27 13.70
C CYS A 94 12.47 5.51 13.85
N LYS A 95 12.55 6.42 12.89
CA LYS A 95 11.91 7.75 12.92
C LYS A 95 10.55 7.90 12.22
N PRO A 96 10.13 7.04 11.27
CA PRO A 96 8.92 7.33 10.52
C PRO A 96 7.63 7.02 11.30
N ASN A 97 6.59 7.81 11.01
CA ASN A 97 5.21 7.55 11.41
C ASN A 97 4.71 6.24 10.80
N LEU A 98 3.88 5.51 11.53
CA LEU A 98 3.14 4.38 10.98
C LEU A 98 2.21 4.90 9.87
N SER A 99 2.42 4.42 8.64
CA SER A 99 1.68 4.86 7.45
C SER A 99 0.79 3.76 6.86
N LYS A 100 1.13 2.49 7.10
CA LYS A 100 0.42 1.36 6.50
C LYS A 100 0.64 0.08 7.32
N LEU A 101 -0.38 -0.77 7.36
CA LEU A 101 -0.33 -2.13 7.91
C LEU A 101 -0.82 -3.09 6.82
N GLU A 102 -0.06 -4.15 6.57
CA GLU A 102 -0.43 -5.21 5.63
C GLU A 102 -0.43 -6.56 6.34
N PHE A 103 -1.32 -7.44 5.88
CA PHE A 103 -1.38 -8.84 6.29
C PHE A 103 -1.23 -9.74 5.05
N ASP A 104 -0.54 -10.87 5.24
CA ASP A 104 -0.55 -11.94 4.26
C ASP A 104 -1.87 -12.72 4.39
N VAL A 105 -2.63 -12.81 3.30
CA VAL A 105 -3.98 -13.40 3.32
C VAL A 105 -4.20 -14.31 2.13
N ALA A 106 -5.16 -15.22 2.27
CA ALA A 106 -5.51 -16.17 1.23
C ALA A 106 -6.21 -15.46 0.05
N PRO A 107 -5.77 -15.68 -1.20
CA PRO A 107 -6.33 -15.02 -2.39
C PRO A 107 -7.79 -15.38 -2.67
N GLU A 108 -8.24 -16.57 -2.29
CA GLU A 108 -9.64 -17.02 -2.36
C GLU A 108 -10.57 -16.20 -1.46
N CYS A 109 -10.02 -15.54 -0.44
CA CYS A 109 -10.77 -14.69 0.49
C CYS A 109 -10.91 -13.24 0.01
N LYS A 110 -10.77 -13.02 -1.30
CA LYS A 110 -11.03 -11.72 -1.91
C LYS A 110 -12.48 -11.31 -1.66
N GLY A 111 -12.66 -10.17 -1.01
CA GLY A 111 -13.99 -9.63 -0.68
C GLY A 111 -14.47 -9.97 0.73
N THR A 112 -13.80 -10.89 1.46
CA THR A 112 -14.16 -11.25 2.84
C THR A 112 -14.08 -10.08 3.83
N SER A 113 -13.21 -9.10 3.54
CA SER A 113 -13.01 -7.91 4.37
C SER A 113 -13.00 -6.65 3.51
N ASN A 114 -13.74 -5.64 3.94
CA ASN A 114 -13.89 -4.37 3.22
C ASN A 114 -13.88 -3.13 4.13
N ARG A 115 -13.87 -3.31 5.45
CA ARG A 115 -13.81 -2.25 6.46
C ARG A 115 -12.72 -2.54 7.49
N ALA A 116 -12.11 -1.47 7.98
CA ALA A 116 -11.27 -1.47 9.16
C ALA A 116 -11.75 -0.42 10.17
N LEU A 117 -11.68 -0.75 11.46
CA LEU A 117 -11.85 0.17 12.57
C LEU A 117 -10.48 0.60 13.07
N ILE A 118 -10.32 1.89 13.29
CA ILE A 118 -9.16 2.45 13.98
C ILE A 118 -9.63 2.86 15.37
N ASN A 119 -8.88 2.49 16.40
CA ASN A 119 -9.20 2.72 17.81
C ASN A 119 -10.56 2.17 18.27
N LYS A 120 -11.08 1.12 17.61
CA LYS A 120 -12.43 0.56 17.84
C LYS A 120 -13.55 1.59 17.68
N ASP A 121 -13.30 2.71 17.00
CA ASP A 121 -14.28 3.75 16.74
C ASP A 121 -15.18 3.37 15.57
N VAL A 122 -16.42 3.00 15.89
CA VAL A 122 -17.44 2.57 14.92
C VAL A 122 -17.93 3.69 14.01
N THR A 123 -17.67 4.94 14.36
CA THR A 123 -18.07 6.10 13.56
C THR A 123 -17.10 6.39 12.42
N ASP A 124 -15.86 5.91 12.51
CA ASP A 124 -14.78 6.19 11.55
C ASP A 124 -14.30 4.95 10.78
N LEU A 125 -15.22 4.36 10.02
CA LEU A 125 -14.96 3.16 9.22
C LEU A 125 -14.05 3.44 8.01
N LYS A 126 -12.87 2.81 8.01
CA LYS A 126 -11.94 2.90 6.88
C LYS A 126 -12.24 1.82 5.86
N THR A 127 -12.38 2.21 4.60
CA THR A 127 -12.53 1.24 3.51
C THR A 127 -11.18 0.59 3.21
N ILE A 128 -11.18 -0.73 3.14
CA ILE A 128 -10.03 -1.58 2.81
C ILE A 128 -10.43 -2.59 1.73
N ALA A 129 -9.47 -3.32 1.18
CA ALA A 129 -9.73 -4.43 0.29
C ALA A 129 -8.63 -5.48 0.40
N VAL A 130 -8.99 -6.72 0.09
CA VAL A 130 -8.04 -7.79 -0.21
C VAL A 130 -7.60 -7.65 -1.67
N GLU A 131 -6.30 -7.44 -1.87
CA GLU A 131 -5.68 -7.23 -3.16
C GLU A 131 -4.97 -8.52 -3.59
N VAL A 132 -5.51 -9.19 -4.60
CA VAL A 132 -4.86 -10.36 -5.22
C VAL A 132 -3.77 -9.88 -6.17
N LEU A 133 -2.58 -10.44 -6.01
CA LEU A 133 -1.38 -10.18 -6.79
C LEU A 133 -1.25 -11.22 -7.92
N ASP A 134 -0.55 -10.86 -8.99
CA ASP A 134 -0.44 -11.70 -10.20
C ASP A 134 0.27 -13.04 -9.97
N ASN A 135 0.98 -13.18 -8.84
CA ASN A 135 1.65 -14.42 -8.43
C ASN A 135 0.76 -15.37 -7.60
N GLY A 136 -0.57 -15.16 -7.60
CA GLY A 136 -1.52 -15.99 -6.86
C GLY A 136 -1.45 -15.80 -5.35
N ARG A 137 -0.99 -14.64 -4.88
CA ARG A 137 -0.95 -14.27 -3.45
C ARG A 137 -1.91 -13.12 -3.19
N ALA A 138 -2.24 -12.85 -1.95
CA ALA A 138 -3.05 -11.68 -1.63
C ALA A 138 -2.57 -10.95 -0.37
N ILE A 139 -2.87 -9.65 -0.35
CA ILE A 139 -2.59 -8.78 0.79
C ILE A 139 -3.87 -8.10 1.24
N LEU A 140 -4.08 -8.01 2.54
CA LEU A 140 -5.04 -7.09 3.12
C LEU A 140 -4.29 -5.85 3.58
N ARG A 141 -4.64 -4.68 3.04
CA ARG A 141 -3.95 -3.42 3.30
C ARG A 141 -4.84 -2.42 4.03
N ILE A 142 -4.30 -1.86 5.11
CA ILE A 142 -4.86 -0.73 5.84
C ILE A 142 -3.87 0.43 5.72
N SER A 143 -4.27 1.52 5.07
CA SER A 143 -3.41 2.70 4.87
C SER A 143 -4.10 4.03 5.18
N LYS A 144 -5.39 4.00 5.50
CA LYS A 144 -6.18 5.19 5.86
C LYS A 144 -6.33 5.22 7.37
N GLY A 145 -6.15 6.40 7.97
CA GLY A 145 -6.22 6.55 9.43
C GLY A 145 -5.00 5.98 10.17
N LEU A 146 -3.92 5.63 9.45
CA LEU A 146 -2.63 5.27 10.02
C LEU A 146 -1.65 6.40 9.66
N ASP A 147 -1.55 7.40 10.54
CA ASP A 147 -0.51 8.44 10.52
C ASP A 147 -0.13 8.79 11.95
N TYR A 148 0.32 7.76 12.67
CA TYR A 148 0.70 7.89 14.08
C TYR A 148 2.21 7.92 14.19
N SER A 149 2.74 8.95 14.86
CA SER A 149 4.09 8.91 15.38
C SER A 149 4.13 8.02 16.63
N ALA A 150 5.33 7.56 17.02
CA ALA A 150 5.49 6.83 18.28
C ALA A 150 5.04 7.65 19.50
N ALA A 151 5.19 8.99 19.44
CA ALA A 151 4.83 9.91 20.52
C ALA A 151 3.32 10.16 20.64
N THR A 152 2.57 9.97 19.55
CA THR A 152 1.13 10.23 19.49
C THR A 152 0.28 8.97 19.59
N LEU A 153 0.90 7.81 19.84
CA LEU A 153 0.16 6.58 20.06
C LEU A 153 -0.67 6.67 21.35
N PRO A 154 -1.92 6.17 21.34
CA PRO A 154 -2.71 6.04 22.57
C PRO A 154 -1.96 5.22 23.64
N ALA A 155 -2.18 5.57 24.91
CA ALA A 155 -1.70 4.75 26.01
C ALA A 155 -2.24 3.32 25.88
N GLY A 156 -1.33 2.33 25.85
CA GLY A 156 -1.69 0.93 25.61
C GLY A 156 -1.72 0.50 24.13
N GLY A 157 -1.43 1.40 23.18
CA GLY A 157 -1.31 1.11 21.75
C GLY A 157 -2.58 1.40 20.96
N LEU A 158 -2.43 1.44 19.63
CA LEU A 158 -3.51 1.70 18.68
C LEU A 158 -4.24 0.40 18.35
N SER A 159 -5.55 0.33 18.62
CA SER A 159 -6.37 -0.79 18.19
C SER A 159 -6.69 -0.67 16.70
N VAL A 160 -6.49 -1.72 15.93
CA VAL A 160 -6.85 -1.81 14.51
C VAL A 160 -7.63 -3.10 14.31
N CYS A 161 -8.89 -2.98 13.87
CA CYS A 161 -9.73 -4.14 13.64
C CYS A 161 -10.14 -4.27 12.18
N VAL A 162 -10.26 -5.50 11.70
CA VAL A 162 -10.66 -5.83 10.32
C VAL A 162 -11.97 -6.59 10.37
N ASN A 163 -12.96 -6.19 9.56
CA ASN A 163 -14.24 -6.89 9.54
C ASN A 163 -14.16 -8.21 8.77
N ARG A 164 -15.08 -9.11 9.10
CA ARG A 164 -15.39 -10.29 8.31
C ARG A 164 -16.85 -10.21 7.88
N LEU A 165 -17.09 -10.26 6.57
CA LEU A 165 -18.45 -10.36 6.04
C LEU A 165 -19.01 -11.78 6.30
N ALA A 166 -20.29 -11.86 6.66
CA ALA A 166 -20.95 -13.13 6.92
C ALA A 166 -21.00 -14.01 5.65
N GLY A 167 -20.84 -15.33 5.82
CA GLY A 167 -20.86 -16.30 4.73
C GLY A 167 -19.63 -16.31 3.81
N GLN A 168 -18.58 -15.55 4.17
CA GLN A 168 -17.28 -15.55 3.48
C GLN A 168 -16.25 -16.38 4.28
N CYS A 169 -14.97 -16.31 3.89
CA CYS A 169 -13.90 -17.03 4.58
C CYS A 169 -13.90 -16.80 6.09
N THR A 170 -13.68 -17.87 6.83
CA THR A 170 -13.32 -17.87 8.24
C THR A 170 -11.99 -17.14 8.49
N ILE A 171 -11.69 -16.87 9.75
CA ILE A 171 -10.41 -16.25 10.15
C ILE A 171 -9.23 -17.13 9.75
N SER A 172 -9.38 -18.45 9.95
CA SER A 172 -8.35 -19.43 9.65
C SER A 172 -8.08 -19.52 8.15
N GLU A 173 -9.13 -19.45 7.33
CA GLU A 173 -9.02 -19.38 5.87
C GLU A 173 -8.40 -18.05 5.44
N LEU A 174 -8.88 -16.91 5.97
CA LEU A 174 -8.38 -15.58 5.59
C LEU A 174 -6.87 -15.43 5.83
N PHE A 175 -6.35 -15.89 6.97
CA PHE A 175 -4.93 -15.76 7.31
C PHE A 175 -4.10 -17.03 7.05
N MET A 176 -4.67 -18.01 6.35
CA MET A 176 -4.03 -19.30 6.03
C MET A 176 -3.53 -20.06 7.27
N SER A 177 -4.04 -19.73 8.47
CA SER A 177 -3.66 -20.34 9.74
C SER A 177 -4.70 -20.03 10.83
N PRO A 178 -5.01 -20.99 11.72
CA PRO A 178 -5.97 -20.79 12.80
C PRO A 178 -5.42 -19.97 13.98
N THR A 179 -4.10 -19.92 14.14
CA THR A 179 -3.46 -19.37 15.35
C THR A 179 -2.46 -18.26 15.08
N SER A 180 -2.12 -18.04 13.81
CA SER A 180 -1.05 -17.12 13.42
C SER A 180 -1.41 -16.29 12.21
N VAL A 181 -0.99 -15.03 12.23
CA VAL A 181 -1.23 -14.02 11.22
C VAL A 181 0.10 -13.37 10.92
N GLN A 182 0.57 -13.47 9.68
CA GLN A 182 1.76 -12.76 9.23
C GLN A 182 1.41 -11.32 8.88
N TYR A 183 2.20 -10.37 9.38
CA TYR A 183 1.94 -8.95 9.21
C TYR A 183 3.22 -8.18 8.85
N ALA A 184 3.04 -7.01 8.23
CA ALA A 184 4.08 -6.04 7.93
C ALA A 184 3.59 -4.64 8.32
N LEU A 185 4.34 -3.95 9.17
CA LEU A 185 4.08 -2.56 9.55
C LEU A 185 4.98 -1.64 8.76
N PHE A 186 4.42 -0.65 8.08
CA PHE A 186 5.17 0.26 7.23
C PHE A 186 5.16 1.63 7.85
N ASN A 187 6.35 2.17 8.04
CA ASN A 187 6.53 3.53 8.48
C ASN A 187 7.18 4.41 7.39
N SER A 188 7.90 3.80 6.45
CA SER A 188 8.30 4.42 5.19
C SER A 188 8.24 3.40 4.05
N LYS A 189 8.50 3.83 2.82
CA LYS A 189 8.60 2.90 1.68
C LYS A 189 9.70 1.85 1.84
N ASN A 190 10.73 2.15 2.64
CA ASN A 190 11.94 1.32 2.76
C ASN A 190 11.95 0.47 4.03
N CYS A 191 10.94 0.58 4.90
CA CYS A 191 10.95 -0.01 6.23
C CYS A 191 9.62 -0.71 6.50
N CYS A 192 9.68 -2.02 6.69
CA CYS A 192 8.51 -2.87 6.76
C CYS A 192 8.70 -4.04 7.73
N PRO A 193 9.06 -3.79 9.01
CA PRO A 193 9.22 -4.87 10.00
C PRO A 193 8.09 -5.88 9.90
N THR A 194 8.47 -7.14 9.68
CA THR A 194 7.53 -8.25 9.59
C THR A 194 7.55 -9.09 10.85
N GLY A 195 6.40 -9.67 11.15
CA GLY A 195 6.24 -10.57 12.27
C GLY A 195 5.04 -11.48 12.10
N VAL A 196 4.83 -12.30 13.12
CA VAL A 196 3.68 -13.18 13.24
C VAL A 196 2.98 -12.88 14.56
N THR A 197 1.66 -12.83 14.57
CA THR A 197 0.86 -12.65 15.78
C THR A 197 -0.41 -13.49 15.69
N GLY A 198 -1.11 -13.74 16.80
CA GLY A 198 -2.40 -14.41 16.75
C GLY A 198 -2.84 -14.94 18.12
N PRO A 199 -4.01 -15.58 18.19
CA PRO A 199 -4.59 -16.06 19.44
C PRO A 199 -3.71 -17.07 20.19
N GLY A 200 -2.92 -17.85 19.44
CA GLY A 200 -2.01 -18.88 19.99
C GLY A 200 -0.53 -18.53 19.85
N GLY A 201 -0.20 -17.27 19.53
CA GLY A 201 1.20 -16.86 19.37
C GLY A 201 1.99 -16.99 20.67
N PRO A 202 3.32 -17.19 20.61
CA PRO A 202 4.15 -17.05 21.79
C PRO A 202 3.92 -15.64 22.34
N THR A 203 3.32 -15.54 23.53
CA THR A 203 3.33 -14.30 24.29
C THR A 203 4.78 -13.83 24.29
N PHE A 204 5.07 -12.67 23.69
CA PHE A 204 6.41 -12.08 23.79
C PHE A 204 6.81 -12.21 25.26
N PRO A 205 7.93 -12.89 25.57
CA PRO A 205 8.31 -13.09 26.96
C PRO A 205 8.38 -11.69 27.57
N THR A 206 7.48 -11.41 28.51
CA THR A 206 7.70 -10.33 29.48
C THR A 206 9.14 -10.48 29.93
N PRO A 207 9.98 -9.43 29.92
CA PRO A 207 11.38 -9.54 30.30
C PRO A 207 11.43 -10.19 31.68
N VAL A 208 11.82 -11.46 31.70
CA VAL A 208 11.97 -12.22 32.93
C VAL A 208 13.20 -11.62 33.57
N SER A 209 13.00 -10.89 34.67
CA SER A 209 14.07 -10.50 35.58
C SER A 209 14.98 -11.70 35.80
N ALA A 210 16.27 -11.51 35.58
CA ALA A 210 17.28 -12.56 35.60
C ALA A 210 17.10 -13.50 36.82
N PRO A 211 17.22 -14.83 36.63
CA PRO A 211 17.15 -15.77 37.73
C PRO A 211 18.38 -15.60 38.65
N PRO A 212 18.21 -15.62 39.99
CA PRO A 212 19.33 -15.68 40.92
C PRO A 212 20.08 -17.03 40.80
N PRO A 213 21.36 -17.09 41.21
CA PRO A 213 22.28 -18.20 40.93
C PRO A 213 21.86 -19.55 41.54
N PRO A 214 22.42 -20.66 41.01
CA PRO A 214 21.91 -22.01 41.28
C PRO A 214 22.24 -22.48 42.70
N PHE A 215 21.21 -22.79 43.47
CA PHE A 215 21.34 -23.58 44.69
C PHE A 215 21.15 -25.06 44.39
N ARG A 216 22.11 -25.84 44.89
CA ARG A 216 22.25 -27.29 44.79
C ARG A 216 21.12 -28.06 45.47
N ASP A 217 20.82 -29.21 44.88
CA ASP A 217 20.34 -30.48 45.44
C ASP A 217 19.54 -30.44 46.75
N ARG A 218 18.23 -30.69 46.65
CA ARG A 218 17.42 -31.12 47.80
C ARG A 218 16.54 -32.34 47.45
N PRO A 219 16.41 -33.33 48.35
CA PRO A 219 15.78 -34.62 48.05
C PRO A 219 14.26 -34.54 47.93
N VAL A 220 13.74 -35.44 47.09
CA VAL A 220 12.32 -35.71 46.80
C VAL A 220 11.55 -36.03 48.09
N ALA A 221 10.50 -35.26 48.37
CA ALA A 221 9.53 -35.54 49.44
C ALA A 221 8.20 -36.07 48.88
N SER A 222 7.64 -37.01 49.63
CA SER A 222 6.41 -37.81 49.42
C SER A 222 5.15 -37.01 49.01
N PRO A 223 4.19 -37.62 48.29
CA PRO A 223 2.95 -36.95 47.87
C PRO A 223 2.04 -36.62 49.05
N SER A 224 1.57 -35.35 49.11
CA SER A 224 0.53 -34.90 50.04
C SER A 224 -0.88 -35.25 49.55
N PRO A 225 -1.84 -35.48 50.47
CA PRO A 225 -3.23 -35.81 50.13
C PRO A 225 -3.97 -34.64 49.47
N PRO A 226 -5.04 -34.93 48.70
CA PRO A 226 -5.81 -33.92 47.96
C PRO A 226 -6.57 -32.97 48.91
N PRO A 227 -6.69 -31.68 48.55
CA PRO A 227 -7.42 -30.69 49.34
C PRO A 227 -8.95 -30.94 49.30
N PRO A 228 -9.68 -30.55 50.36
CA PRO A 228 -11.13 -30.66 50.41
C PRO A 228 -11.82 -29.72 49.40
N PRO A 229 -13.04 -30.06 48.95
CA PRO A 229 -13.80 -29.24 48.00
C PRO A 229 -14.15 -27.86 48.59
N PRO A 230 -14.17 -26.80 47.77
CA PRO A 230 -14.53 -25.47 48.21
C PRO A 230 -16.02 -25.38 48.57
N PRO A 231 -16.40 -24.55 49.55
CA PRO A 231 -17.80 -24.32 49.91
C PRO A 231 -18.57 -23.64 48.76
N PRO A 232 -19.89 -23.86 48.65
CA PRO A 232 -20.72 -23.23 47.63
C PRO A 232 -20.73 -21.70 47.79
N PRO A 233 -20.74 -20.95 46.68
CA PRO A 233 -20.78 -19.49 46.72
C PRO A 233 -22.11 -18.98 47.31
N PRO A 234 -22.10 -17.88 48.08
CA PRO A 234 -23.31 -17.27 48.59
C PRO A 234 -24.20 -16.73 47.46
N PRO A 235 -25.53 -16.68 47.66
CA PRO A 235 -26.46 -16.14 46.67
C PRO A 235 -26.17 -14.66 46.39
N PRO A 236 -26.34 -14.21 45.13
CA PRO A 236 -26.11 -12.82 44.77
C PRO A 236 -27.13 -11.89 45.46
N PRO A 237 -26.70 -10.70 45.92
CA PRO A 237 -27.60 -9.71 46.48
C PRO A 237 -28.61 -9.20 45.44
N PRO A 238 -29.81 -8.78 45.86
CA PRO A 238 -30.82 -8.23 44.96
C PRO A 238 -30.31 -6.94 44.30
N PRO A 239 -30.70 -6.68 43.04
CA PRO A 239 -30.29 -5.46 42.34
C PRO A 239 -30.86 -4.21 43.03
N PRO A 240 -30.08 -3.13 43.15
CA PRO A 240 -30.56 -1.87 43.70
C PRO A 240 -31.65 -1.25 42.79
N PRO A 241 -32.60 -0.51 43.37
CA PRO A 241 -33.64 0.19 42.62
C PRO A 241 -33.04 1.20 41.63
N SER A 242 -33.65 1.31 40.46
CA SER A 242 -33.24 2.25 39.41
C SER A 242 -33.36 3.70 39.90
N PRO A 243 -32.35 4.56 39.69
CA PRO A 243 -32.45 5.97 40.05
C PRO A 243 -33.51 6.68 39.20
N PRO A 244 -34.18 7.71 39.74
CA PRO A 244 -35.13 8.52 38.99
C PRO A 244 -34.45 9.23 37.81
N PRO A 245 -35.17 9.48 36.70
CA PRO A 245 -34.63 10.18 35.55
C PRO A 245 -34.19 11.60 35.94
N PRO A 246 -33.05 12.09 35.42
CA PRO A 246 -32.60 13.45 35.67
C PRO A 246 -33.56 14.47 35.05
N PRO A 247 -33.73 15.65 35.67
CA PRO A 247 -34.53 16.73 35.10
C PRO A 247 -33.96 17.22 33.77
N PRO A 248 -34.81 17.70 32.84
CA PRO A 248 -34.36 18.24 31.56
C PRO A 248 -33.43 19.46 31.78
N PRO A 249 -32.35 19.59 31.01
CA PRO A 249 -31.46 20.74 31.11
C PRO A 249 -32.19 22.04 30.71
N PRO A 250 -31.88 23.17 31.36
CA PRO A 250 -32.44 24.46 30.99
C PRO A 250 -32.02 24.86 29.56
N PRO A 251 -32.85 25.64 28.84
CA PRO A 251 -32.51 26.14 27.52
C PRO A 251 -31.25 27.01 27.58
N PRO A 252 -30.34 26.90 26.59
CA PRO A 252 -29.13 27.71 26.55
C PRO A 252 -29.50 29.21 26.39
N PRO A 253 -28.74 30.12 27.02
CA PRO A 253 -28.95 31.55 26.86
C PRO A 253 -28.69 31.97 25.41
N PRO A 254 -29.37 33.03 24.92
CA PRO A 254 -29.13 33.57 23.59
C PRO A 254 -27.67 34.03 23.45
N PRO A 255 -27.04 33.80 22.28
CA PRO A 255 -25.67 34.23 22.04
C PRO A 255 -25.57 35.76 22.11
N PRO A 256 -24.49 36.31 22.69
CA PRO A 256 -24.26 37.75 22.70
C PRO A 256 -24.07 38.28 21.26
N PRO A 257 -24.45 39.54 21.01
CA PRO A 257 -24.24 40.17 19.71
C PRO A 257 -22.75 40.20 19.37
N PRO A 258 -22.38 39.97 18.09
CA PRO A 258 -20.99 40.00 17.66
C PRO A 258 -20.40 41.39 17.87
N PRO A 259 -19.14 41.48 18.35
CA PRO A 259 -18.46 42.76 18.50
C PRO A 259 -18.26 43.44 17.13
N PRO A 260 -18.24 44.78 17.09
CA PRO A 260 -17.98 45.53 15.87
C PRO A 260 -16.61 45.16 15.30
N SER A 261 -16.57 44.94 13.98
CA SER A 261 -15.33 44.58 13.28
C SER A 261 -14.29 45.69 13.41
N PRO A 262 -13.03 45.36 13.76
CA PRO A 262 -11.97 46.36 13.81
C PRO A 262 -11.71 46.94 12.41
N PRO A 263 -11.26 48.21 12.34
CA PRO A 263 -10.87 48.83 11.08
C PRO A 263 -9.74 48.03 10.42
N PRO A 264 -9.74 47.91 9.08
CA PRO A 264 -8.72 47.16 8.36
C PRO A 264 -7.33 47.77 8.62
N PRO A 265 -6.31 46.97 8.96
CA PRO A 265 -4.96 47.47 9.13
C PRO A 265 -4.42 47.99 7.79
N SER A 266 -3.72 49.12 7.85
CA SER A 266 -3.00 49.70 6.72
C SER A 266 -2.07 48.66 6.07
N PRO A 267 -1.98 48.60 4.73
CA PRO A 267 -1.18 47.61 4.05
C PRO A 267 0.31 47.80 4.39
N ASN A 268 0.92 46.77 4.99
CA ASN A 268 2.36 46.73 5.18
C ASN A 268 3.08 46.74 3.82
N PRO A 269 4.22 47.45 3.70
CA PRO A 269 5.03 47.42 2.50
C PRO A 269 5.47 45.98 2.19
N PRO A 270 5.50 45.58 0.91
CA PRO A 270 5.85 44.22 0.53
C PRO A 270 7.29 43.90 0.99
N PRO A 271 7.51 42.77 1.67
CA PRO A 271 8.85 42.36 2.06
C PRO A 271 9.73 42.19 0.81
N PRO A 272 11.04 42.46 0.92
CA PRO A 272 11.98 42.23 -0.17
C PRO A 272 11.83 40.80 -0.68
N LYS A 273 11.68 40.64 -2.00
CA LYS A 273 11.63 39.33 -2.64
C LYS A 273 12.95 38.60 -2.34
N GLY A 274 12.95 37.77 -1.30
CA GLY A 274 14.00 36.79 -1.10
C GLY A 274 14.13 35.91 -2.36
N PRO A 275 15.31 35.35 -2.62
CA PRO A 275 15.51 34.49 -3.79
C PRO A 275 14.43 33.40 -3.80
N SER A 276 13.63 33.44 -4.86
CA SER A 276 12.51 32.53 -5.09
C SER A 276 13.00 31.09 -5.00
N PRO A 277 12.44 30.23 -4.12
CA PRO A 277 12.69 28.80 -4.20
C PRO A 277 12.17 28.34 -5.56
N THR A 278 13.07 27.83 -6.41
CA THR A 278 12.72 27.32 -7.74
C THR A 278 11.53 26.35 -7.62
N PRO A 279 10.40 26.60 -8.31
CA PRO A 279 9.22 25.76 -8.22
C PRO A 279 9.56 24.31 -8.56
N ASN A 280 9.13 23.40 -7.68
CA ASN A 280 9.19 21.97 -7.84
C ASN A 280 8.57 21.54 -9.19
N ASN A 281 9.40 21.31 -10.22
CA ASN A 281 8.93 20.82 -11.50
C ASN A 281 8.38 19.39 -11.36
N PHE A 282 7.16 19.19 -11.82
CA PHE A 282 6.58 17.86 -12.02
C PHE A 282 7.49 17.00 -12.93
N PRO A 283 7.72 15.71 -12.61
CA PRO A 283 7.09 14.89 -11.59
C PRO A 283 7.64 15.12 -10.17
N TYR A 284 6.78 15.00 -9.16
CA TYR A 284 7.14 15.33 -7.78
C TYR A 284 7.93 14.26 -7.01
N CYS A 285 8.75 13.49 -7.70
CA CYS A 285 9.63 12.50 -7.09
C CYS A 285 11.06 12.66 -7.62
N ASN A 286 12.04 12.27 -6.79
CA ASN A 286 13.44 12.19 -7.19
C ASN A 286 13.59 11.03 -8.19
N CYS A 287 13.40 11.35 -9.45
CA CYS A 287 13.54 10.43 -10.56
C CYS A 287 14.29 11.16 -11.66
N ALA A 288 15.08 10.44 -12.44
CA ALA A 288 15.96 11.12 -13.34
C ALA A 288 15.25 11.50 -14.63
N THR A 289 15.14 12.81 -14.81
CA THR A 289 14.68 13.46 -16.05
C THR A 289 15.87 13.65 -16.99
N TYR A 290 16.63 12.58 -17.24
CA TYR A 290 17.85 12.61 -18.09
C TYR A 290 17.49 12.94 -19.56
N GLY A 291 17.08 14.16 -19.89
CA GLY A 291 16.65 14.56 -21.22
C GLY A 291 15.45 13.78 -21.78
N ARG A 292 14.81 14.32 -22.81
CA ARG A 292 13.67 13.69 -23.51
C ARG A 292 14.05 12.33 -24.17
N ASN A 293 15.35 12.08 -24.35
CA ASN A 293 15.86 10.94 -25.13
C ASN A 293 16.29 9.72 -24.31
N SER A 294 16.31 9.78 -22.98
CA SER A 294 16.74 8.62 -22.18
C SER A 294 15.63 7.59 -21.93
N PHE A 295 14.39 7.88 -22.31
CA PHE A 295 13.28 6.96 -22.15
C PHE A 295 12.25 7.15 -23.28
N PRO A 296 12.00 6.14 -24.12
CA PRO A 296 11.26 6.31 -25.36
C PRO A 296 9.74 6.23 -25.19
N TRP A 297 9.24 5.89 -24.00
CA TRP A 297 7.80 5.85 -23.76
C TRP A 297 7.16 7.23 -23.87
N ARG A 298 6.01 7.28 -24.54
CA ARG A 298 5.16 8.47 -24.73
C ARG A 298 3.71 8.13 -24.45
N VAL A 299 2.95 9.17 -24.17
CA VAL A 299 1.51 9.13 -24.00
C VAL A 299 0.88 10.20 -24.89
N SER A 300 -0.15 9.82 -25.62
CA SER A 300 -0.96 10.74 -26.43
C SER A 300 -2.43 10.37 -26.28
N VAL A 301 -3.34 11.29 -26.59
CA VAL A 301 -4.76 10.95 -26.66
C VAL A 301 -5.01 10.15 -27.94
N LEU A 302 -5.52 8.94 -27.80
CA LEU A 302 -5.96 8.10 -28.91
C LEU A 302 -7.32 8.56 -29.43
N ASN A 303 -8.31 8.64 -28.53
CA ASN A 303 -9.64 9.13 -28.82
C ASN A 303 -10.35 9.59 -27.55
N LYS A 304 -11.43 10.34 -27.73
CA LYS A 304 -12.36 10.72 -26.67
C LYS A 304 -13.80 10.46 -27.14
N THR A 305 -14.64 10.01 -26.24
CA THR A 305 -16.09 9.87 -26.47
C THR A 305 -16.83 10.66 -25.41
N THR A 306 -17.56 11.69 -25.83
CA THR A 306 -18.24 12.62 -24.92
C THR A 306 -19.73 12.35 -24.91
N THR A 307 -20.32 12.35 -23.71
CA THR A 307 -21.76 12.47 -23.50
C THR A 307 -22.05 13.79 -22.78
N ALA A 308 -23.33 14.11 -22.54
CA ALA A 308 -23.72 15.31 -21.80
C ALA A 308 -23.10 15.37 -20.38
N THR A 309 -22.84 14.23 -19.75
CA THR A 309 -22.43 14.13 -18.34
C THR A 309 -21.13 13.38 -18.10
N SER A 310 -20.47 12.89 -19.15
CA SER A 310 -19.22 12.13 -19.02
C SER A 310 -18.34 12.21 -20.25
N GLU A 311 -17.06 11.89 -20.09
CA GLU A 311 -16.11 11.69 -21.19
C GLU A 311 -15.31 10.42 -20.94
N ARG A 312 -15.30 9.53 -21.94
CA ARG A 312 -14.37 8.40 -22.00
C ARG A 312 -13.13 8.83 -22.77
N VAL A 313 -11.97 8.71 -22.13
CA VAL A 313 -10.67 9.07 -22.70
C VAL A 313 -9.88 7.79 -22.89
N CYS A 314 -9.36 7.56 -24.09
CA CYS A 314 -8.36 6.54 -24.34
C CYS A 314 -7.02 7.20 -24.65
N LEU A 315 -6.00 6.82 -23.90
CA LEU A 315 -4.62 7.24 -24.09
C LEU A 315 -3.86 6.16 -24.85
N LYS A 316 -3.15 6.54 -25.91
CA LYS A 316 -2.17 5.68 -26.57
C LYS A 316 -0.86 5.74 -25.78
N LEU A 317 -0.42 4.60 -25.29
CA LEU A 317 0.84 4.36 -24.61
C LEU A 317 1.76 3.66 -25.60
N TYR A 318 2.87 4.29 -25.97
CA TYR A 318 3.71 3.74 -27.03
C TYR A 318 5.20 4.07 -26.83
N VAL A 319 6.04 3.28 -27.47
CA VAL A 319 7.46 3.54 -27.63
C VAL A 319 7.65 4.38 -28.88
N ASP A 320 8.15 5.60 -28.72
CA ASP A 320 8.48 6.47 -29.85
C ASP A 320 9.71 5.92 -30.59
N PRO A 321 9.59 5.52 -31.87
CA PRO A 321 10.69 4.88 -32.60
C PRO A 321 11.86 5.83 -32.84
N ALA A 322 11.62 7.12 -33.04
CA ALA A 322 12.68 8.10 -33.25
C ALA A 322 13.50 8.30 -31.97
N VAL A 323 12.81 8.35 -30.83
CA VAL A 323 13.46 8.47 -29.52
C VAL A 323 14.17 7.16 -29.15
N ALA A 324 13.56 6.01 -29.44
CA ALA A 324 14.16 4.71 -29.21
C ALA A 324 15.47 4.52 -29.99
N ALA A 325 15.53 5.01 -31.24
CA ALA A 325 16.71 4.92 -32.09
C ALA A 325 17.92 5.69 -31.53
N VAL A 326 17.68 6.82 -30.86
CA VAL A 326 18.74 7.66 -30.25
C VAL A 326 18.83 7.50 -28.72
N CYS A 327 18.18 6.47 -28.17
CA CYS A 327 18.07 6.34 -26.73
C CYS A 327 19.41 5.97 -26.09
N ASN A 328 19.86 6.79 -25.14
CA ASN A 328 21.10 6.53 -24.42
C ASN A 328 20.87 5.52 -23.29
N ASN A 329 21.28 4.26 -23.51
CA ASN A 329 21.06 3.20 -22.54
C ASN A 329 22.07 3.17 -21.37
N LYS A 330 22.89 4.21 -21.19
CA LYS A 330 23.83 4.33 -20.05
C LYS A 330 23.15 4.11 -18.69
N PHE A 331 21.86 4.43 -18.58
CA PHE A 331 21.08 4.33 -17.35
C PHE A 331 20.07 3.16 -17.34
N GLY A 332 20.12 2.27 -18.34
CA GLY A 332 19.28 1.08 -18.40
C GLY A 332 17.79 1.34 -18.67
N CYS A 333 17.43 2.53 -19.15
CA CYS A 333 16.05 2.97 -19.34
C CYS A 333 15.43 2.55 -20.69
N CYS A 334 16.24 2.37 -21.74
CA CYS A 334 15.75 2.42 -23.11
C CYS A 334 14.81 1.30 -23.52
N LYS A 335 14.95 0.11 -22.90
CA LYS A 335 14.13 -1.07 -23.19
C LYS A 335 13.28 -1.53 -22.01
N GLN A 336 13.04 -0.64 -21.05
CA GLN A 336 12.26 -0.98 -19.87
C GLN A 336 10.75 -0.95 -20.17
N GLY A 337 10.00 -1.79 -19.46
CA GLY A 337 8.54 -1.75 -19.47
C GLY A 337 8.00 -0.51 -18.76
N LEU A 338 6.73 -0.18 -19.05
CA LEU A 338 6.00 0.92 -18.44
C LEU A 338 5.14 0.40 -17.28
N GLN A 339 5.35 0.95 -16.09
CA GLN A 339 4.64 0.54 -14.87
C GLN A 339 3.65 1.55 -14.34
N LYS A 340 3.91 2.83 -14.59
CA LYS A 340 3.08 3.89 -14.06
C LYS A 340 3.08 5.11 -14.97
N ILE A 341 1.93 5.78 -15.01
CA ILE A 341 1.76 7.11 -15.61
C ILE A 341 1.25 8.03 -14.50
N GLU A 342 1.75 9.25 -14.46
CA GLU A 342 1.23 10.31 -13.61
C GLU A 342 0.75 11.46 -14.49
N LEU A 343 -0.45 11.95 -14.24
CA LEU A 343 -0.99 13.18 -14.80
C LEU A 343 -1.07 14.20 -13.67
N GLU A 344 -0.45 15.36 -13.85
CA GLU A 344 -0.65 16.48 -12.96
C GLU A 344 -2.04 17.06 -13.19
N ALA A 345 -2.86 16.94 -12.16
CA ALA A 345 -4.28 17.16 -12.20
C ALA A 345 -4.69 18.38 -11.38
N THR A 346 -4.22 19.58 -11.73
CA THR A 346 -4.67 20.78 -11.02
C THR A 346 -5.96 21.30 -11.65
N SER A 347 -6.99 21.42 -10.82
CA SER A 347 -8.07 22.37 -11.07
C SER A 347 -7.82 23.60 -10.20
N THR A 348 -8.57 24.69 -10.42
CA THR A 348 -8.59 25.85 -9.51
C THR A 348 -8.87 25.47 -8.06
N VAL A 349 -9.49 24.30 -7.82
CA VAL A 349 -9.73 23.71 -6.51
C VAL A 349 -8.93 22.39 -6.35
N PRO A 350 -8.01 22.29 -5.37
CA PRO A 350 -7.31 21.04 -5.09
C PRO A 350 -8.28 19.87 -4.87
N GLY A 351 -8.13 18.81 -5.66
CA GLY A 351 -8.97 17.62 -5.53
C GLY A 351 -10.36 17.71 -6.17
N GLN A 352 -10.68 18.73 -6.97
CA GLN A 352 -11.99 18.84 -7.64
C GLN A 352 -12.35 17.57 -8.43
N CYS A 353 -11.42 17.01 -9.20
CA CYS A 353 -11.68 15.80 -9.98
C CYS A 353 -11.67 14.50 -9.16
N LYS A 354 -11.44 14.57 -7.85
CA LYS A 354 -11.39 13.39 -6.97
C LYS A 354 -12.76 12.70 -6.97
N GLY A 355 -12.75 11.39 -7.23
CA GLY A 355 -13.98 10.60 -7.34
C GLY A 355 -14.68 10.72 -8.70
N SER A 356 -14.19 11.57 -9.61
CA SER A 356 -14.76 11.66 -10.96
C SER A 356 -14.16 10.64 -11.94
N ILE A 357 -13.09 9.96 -11.55
CA ILE A 357 -12.37 9.00 -12.38
C ILE A 357 -12.89 7.60 -12.10
N THR A 358 -13.30 6.91 -13.14
CA THR A 358 -13.67 5.48 -13.08
C THR A 358 -12.44 4.58 -13.24
N PRO A 359 -12.51 3.33 -12.75
CA PRO A 359 -11.54 2.30 -13.12
C PRO A 359 -11.29 2.25 -14.63
N PHE A 360 -10.07 1.90 -15.03
CA PHE A 360 -9.61 1.95 -16.41
C PHE A 360 -9.47 0.55 -17.02
N THR A 361 -9.47 0.48 -18.34
CA THR A 361 -9.14 -0.74 -19.10
C THR A 361 -7.78 -0.55 -19.79
N LEU A 362 -7.03 -1.63 -19.94
CA LEU A 362 -5.72 -1.63 -20.60
C LEU A 362 -5.69 -2.65 -21.74
N THR A 363 -5.09 -2.29 -22.87
CA THR A 363 -4.96 -3.18 -24.03
C THR A 363 -4.24 -4.47 -23.66
N GLY A 364 -4.73 -5.60 -24.17
CA GLY A 364 -4.19 -6.92 -23.85
C GLY A 364 -4.62 -7.47 -22.49
N THR A 365 -5.48 -6.74 -21.75
CA THR A 365 -6.04 -7.21 -20.49
C THR A 365 -7.57 -7.20 -20.55
N THR A 366 -8.20 -8.26 -20.05
CA THR A 366 -9.65 -8.34 -19.86
C THR A 366 -10.12 -7.65 -18.58
N ASP A 367 -9.18 -7.26 -17.73
CA ASP A 367 -9.46 -6.76 -16.38
C ASP A 367 -9.70 -5.26 -16.36
N ILE A 368 -10.75 -4.86 -15.63
CA ILE A 368 -10.92 -3.47 -15.19
C ILE A 368 -9.94 -3.23 -14.04
N LYS A 369 -8.96 -2.33 -14.25
CA LYS A 369 -7.95 -1.98 -13.25
C LYS A 369 -8.42 -0.77 -12.43
N SER A 370 -8.30 -0.85 -11.11
CA SER A 370 -8.66 0.22 -10.16
C SER A 370 -7.44 0.84 -9.48
N SER A 371 -6.23 0.51 -9.95
CA SER A 371 -4.95 0.91 -9.37
C SER A 371 -4.58 2.35 -9.72
N PHE A 372 -5.51 3.28 -9.44
CA PHE A 372 -5.22 4.70 -9.46
C PHE A 372 -5.26 5.32 -8.07
N LEU A 373 -4.36 6.28 -7.85
CA LEU A 373 -4.22 6.97 -6.56
C LEU A 373 -4.28 8.47 -6.82
N TRP A 374 -5.09 9.14 -6.00
CA TRP A 374 -5.06 10.60 -5.88
C TRP A 374 -4.17 10.96 -4.69
N ASP A 375 -3.10 11.69 -4.93
CA ASP A 375 -2.27 12.23 -3.87
C ASP A 375 -2.97 13.48 -3.30
N SER A 376 -3.32 13.46 -2.01
CA SER A 376 -4.05 14.58 -1.38
C SER A 376 -3.15 15.78 -1.10
N THR A 377 -1.83 15.57 -1.08
CA THR A 377 -0.85 16.63 -0.85
C THR A 377 -0.44 17.29 -2.17
N ARG A 378 -0.53 16.56 -3.27
CA ARG A 378 -0.18 17.02 -4.62
C ARG A 378 -1.21 16.48 -5.60
N PRO A 379 -1.90 17.33 -6.37
CA PRO A 379 -3.05 16.90 -7.16
C PRO A 379 -2.56 16.13 -8.39
N VAL A 380 -2.22 14.86 -8.21
CA VAL A 380 -1.66 13.97 -9.23
C VAL A 380 -2.55 12.74 -9.33
N LEU A 381 -3.00 12.46 -10.55
CA LEU A 381 -3.63 11.20 -10.90
C LEU A 381 -2.55 10.21 -11.32
N LYS A 382 -2.46 9.07 -10.62
CA LYS A 382 -1.48 8.02 -10.91
C LYS A 382 -2.19 6.81 -11.49
N PHE A 383 -1.84 6.33 -12.66
CA PHE A 383 -2.20 5.00 -13.15
C PHE A 383 -1.04 4.05 -12.85
N THR A 384 -1.23 3.06 -12.00
CA THR A 384 -0.16 2.16 -11.53
C THR A 384 -0.41 0.72 -11.95
N LYS A 385 0.63 -0.13 -11.89
CA LYS A 385 0.56 -1.56 -12.26
C LYS A 385 0.09 -1.74 -13.71
N LEU A 386 0.73 -0.99 -14.59
CA LEU A 386 0.46 -1.10 -16.02
C LEU A 386 1.11 -2.35 -16.60
N ASP A 387 2.26 -2.77 -16.07
CA ASP A 387 2.98 -3.99 -16.48
C ASP A 387 3.13 -4.16 -18.00
N LEU A 388 3.23 -3.04 -18.72
CA LEU A 388 3.37 -3.07 -20.17
C LEU A 388 4.83 -3.37 -20.54
N SER A 389 5.03 -4.45 -21.29
CA SER A 389 6.34 -4.75 -21.87
C SER A 389 6.74 -3.68 -22.90
N TYR A 390 8.05 -3.55 -23.12
CA TYR A 390 8.57 -2.66 -24.16
C TYR A 390 8.00 -3.01 -25.54
N ASP A 391 7.96 -4.30 -25.88
CA ASP A 391 7.48 -4.79 -27.17
C ASP A 391 5.98 -4.48 -27.38
N LEU A 392 5.18 -4.58 -26.33
CA LEU A 392 3.78 -4.15 -26.38
C LEU A 392 3.66 -2.63 -26.59
N GLY A 393 4.59 -1.85 -26.03
CA GLY A 393 4.72 -0.42 -26.31
C GLY A 393 5.09 -0.11 -27.76
N VAL A 394 5.91 -0.95 -28.40
CA VAL A 394 6.23 -0.82 -29.83
C VAL A 394 4.99 -1.09 -30.70
N ALA A 395 4.19 -2.10 -30.36
CA ALA A 395 2.89 -2.33 -31.01
C ALA A 395 1.87 -1.21 -30.72
N GLY A 396 2.00 -0.56 -29.57
CA GLY A 396 1.09 0.45 -29.05
C GLY A 396 0.01 -0.18 -28.17
N ALA A 397 -0.13 0.35 -26.96
CA ALA A 397 -1.19 -0.02 -26.03
C ALA A 397 -2.16 1.16 -25.85
N ALA A 398 -3.40 0.86 -25.48
CA ALA A 398 -4.40 1.84 -25.10
C ALA A 398 -4.82 1.66 -23.63
N LEU A 399 -4.84 2.77 -22.90
CA LEU A 399 -5.39 2.89 -21.55
C LEU A 399 -6.64 3.76 -21.62
N CYS A 400 -7.81 3.21 -21.30
CA CYS A 400 -9.07 3.94 -21.36
C CYS A 400 -9.72 4.10 -20.00
N PHE A 401 -10.09 5.32 -19.63
CA PHE A 401 -10.81 5.64 -18.39
C PHE A 401 -11.95 6.60 -18.70
N SER A 402 -12.89 6.74 -17.77
CA SER A 402 -14.01 7.69 -17.93
C SER A 402 -14.04 8.70 -16.79
N LEU A 403 -14.33 9.95 -17.14
CA LEU A 403 -14.57 11.07 -16.25
C LEU A 403 -16.09 11.28 -16.15
N LYS A 404 -16.64 11.17 -14.94
CA LYS A 404 -18.07 11.36 -14.65
C LYS A 404 -18.27 11.87 -13.24
N GLY A 405 -19.34 12.61 -12.99
CA GLY A 405 -19.72 13.07 -11.65
C GLY A 405 -19.46 14.55 -11.39
N PRO A 406 -19.63 15.03 -10.14
CA PRO A 406 -19.75 16.45 -9.83
C PRO A 406 -18.43 17.22 -9.92
N GLY A 407 -17.29 16.53 -9.97
CA GLY A 407 -15.97 17.15 -10.01
C GLY A 407 -15.53 17.54 -11.41
N CYS A 408 -15.24 16.53 -12.23
CA CYS A 408 -14.74 16.67 -13.58
C CYS A 408 -15.43 15.67 -14.51
N THR A 409 -15.97 16.18 -15.62
CA THR A 409 -16.63 15.38 -16.67
C THR A 409 -15.85 15.38 -17.97
N ARG A 410 -14.74 16.13 -18.03
CA ARG A 410 -13.89 16.33 -19.20
C ARG A 410 -12.40 16.29 -18.82
N LEU A 411 -11.54 15.84 -19.74
CA LEU A 411 -10.10 15.72 -19.57
C LEU A 411 -9.46 17.09 -19.39
N ASN A 412 -9.91 18.10 -20.11
CA ASN A 412 -9.43 19.47 -19.93
C ASN A 412 -9.68 20.02 -18.52
N GLN A 413 -10.75 19.59 -17.84
CA GLN A 413 -11.00 19.98 -16.44
C GLN A 413 -10.05 19.29 -15.45
N LEU A 414 -9.45 18.17 -15.86
CA LEU A 414 -8.41 17.50 -15.10
C LEU A 414 -7.06 18.23 -15.22
N CYS A 415 -6.76 18.84 -16.37
CA CYS A 415 -5.43 19.36 -16.69
C CYS A 415 -5.19 20.81 -16.25
N VAL A 416 -3.96 21.09 -15.80
CA VAL A 416 -3.52 22.37 -15.22
C VAL A 416 -3.85 23.61 -16.05
N SER A 417 -3.70 23.52 -17.38
CA SER A 417 -3.90 24.66 -18.29
C SER A 417 -5.22 24.61 -19.07
N GLY A 418 -6.10 23.66 -18.77
CA GLY A 418 -7.30 23.40 -19.58
C GLY A 418 -7.02 22.93 -21.01
N LYS A 419 -5.75 22.79 -21.40
CA LYS A 419 -5.33 22.37 -22.74
C LYS A 419 -4.23 21.33 -22.73
N GLN A 420 -3.40 21.31 -21.68
CA GLN A 420 -2.27 20.39 -21.58
C GLN A 420 -2.12 19.86 -20.16
N CYS A 421 -2.01 18.54 -20.04
CA CYS A 421 -1.71 17.82 -18.81
C CYS A 421 -0.20 17.54 -18.74
N PRO A 422 0.54 18.12 -17.77
CA PRO A 422 1.86 17.61 -17.44
C PRO A 422 1.77 16.12 -17.12
N THR A 423 2.54 15.32 -17.84
CA THR A 423 2.47 13.86 -17.84
C THR A 423 3.85 13.28 -17.66
N ALA A 424 3.98 12.31 -16.76
CA ALA A 424 5.21 11.59 -16.52
C ALA A 424 4.97 10.07 -16.59
N VAL A 425 5.91 9.36 -17.19
CA VAL A 425 5.88 7.89 -17.33
C VAL A 425 6.98 7.27 -16.50
N PHE A 426 6.79 6.04 -16.01
CA PHE A 426 7.71 5.44 -15.04
C PHE A 426 7.98 3.97 -15.37
N ASN A 427 9.25 3.59 -15.28
CA ASN A 427 9.68 2.20 -15.41
C ASN A 427 9.50 1.39 -14.11
N GLY A 428 9.62 0.07 -14.22
CA GLY A 428 9.27 -0.87 -13.14
C GLY A 428 10.36 -1.44 -12.26
N GLN A 429 11.63 -1.22 -12.58
CA GLN A 429 12.70 -1.81 -11.78
C GLN A 429 13.03 -0.91 -10.58
N THR A 430 12.64 -1.39 -9.41
CA THR A 430 12.99 -0.87 -8.08
C THR A 430 14.49 -0.99 -7.79
N PRO A 431 15.08 -0.11 -6.94
CA PRO A 431 14.40 0.73 -5.95
C PRO A 431 14.24 2.21 -6.32
N TYR A 432 14.77 2.64 -7.46
CA TYR A 432 14.61 4.02 -7.91
C TYR A 432 13.83 4.00 -9.21
N ASN A 433 12.71 4.74 -9.25
CA ASN A 433 12.08 5.17 -10.49
C ASN A 433 13.15 5.96 -11.28
N THR A 434 14.02 5.26 -11.99
CA THR A 434 15.27 5.83 -12.51
C THR A 434 14.97 6.64 -13.75
N CYS A 435 13.88 6.34 -14.44
CA CYS A 435 13.53 6.92 -15.72
C CYS A 435 12.12 7.48 -15.63
N CYS A 436 11.99 8.81 -15.68
CA CYS A 436 10.70 9.48 -15.55
C CYS A 436 10.55 10.74 -16.42
N PRO A 437 10.73 10.65 -17.75
CA PRO A 437 10.57 11.83 -18.58
C PRO A 437 9.17 12.43 -18.37
N SER A 438 9.14 13.75 -18.24
CA SER A 438 7.91 14.52 -18.30
C SER A 438 7.73 15.16 -19.67
N PHE A 439 6.47 15.30 -20.05
CA PHE A 439 6.02 15.95 -21.28
C PHE A 439 4.60 16.45 -21.08
N TYR A 440 4.03 17.10 -22.10
CA TYR A 440 2.67 17.60 -22.07
C TYR A 440 1.78 16.70 -22.92
N LEU A 441 0.67 16.25 -22.34
CA LEU A 441 -0.41 15.54 -23.01
C LEU A 441 -1.47 16.56 -23.41
N ASP A 442 -1.82 16.64 -24.69
CA ASP A 442 -2.89 17.53 -25.14
C ASP A 442 -4.25 17.00 -24.66
N ALA A 443 -4.97 17.87 -23.95
CA ALA A 443 -6.13 17.56 -23.13
C ALA A 443 -7.46 17.59 -23.88
#